data_AF-A0A2E9C664-F1
#
_entry.id   AF-A0A2E9C664-F1
#
_cell.length_a   1.000
_cell.length_b   1.000
_cell.length_c   1.000
_cell.angle_alpha   90.00
_cell.angle_beta   90.00
_cell.angle_gamma   90.00
#
_symmetry.space_group_name_H-M   'P 1'
#
loop_
_entity.id
_entity.type
_entity.pdbx_description
1 polymer ?
#
loop_
_entity_poly.entity_id
_entity_poly.type
_entity_poly.pdbx_seq_one_letter_code
_entity_poly.pdbx_strand_id
1 'polypeptide(L)'
;MEKKVFIFGDSYADPAGTPNYVWHRRLSDIFSNTRNFALSGTGPQYAFSLFYKNMTDFKKDDIIIFLLSDPFRIHWPEHALFSGELSAIQWNGETKETECVFNDYPENLKNSKHIKIINYYNEHKKEMDFFYKTYMKELEVSNEKNISFLYTISQTLNLKLIVFDIFEMRYAQIARTKLSQQLNNNINFHLCDQYLSTISTNEIYKEELHKTKTNLRQGDKRRNHLSPENHDIMFEYILSVIDNKCYFSPEFKQHFLYFDEVYQENVHLKNNPIQYIYE
;
A
#
# COMPACT_ATOMS: atom_id res chain seq x y z
N MET A 1 11.25 -2.36 -29.50
CA MET A 1 10.87 -1.24 -28.61
C MET A 1 11.34 -1.60 -27.21
N GLU A 2 11.93 -0.65 -26.49
CA GLU A 2 12.31 -0.85 -25.09
C GLU A 2 11.04 -0.91 -24.25
N LYS A 3 10.92 -1.92 -23.38
CA LYS A 3 9.75 -2.09 -22.50
C LYS A 3 9.75 -0.99 -21.45
N LYS A 4 8.61 -0.35 -21.22
CA LYS A 4 8.45 0.59 -20.11
C LYS A 4 7.96 -0.14 -18.87
N VAL A 5 8.35 0.37 -17.70
CA VAL A 5 7.83 -0.10 -16.42
C VAL A 5 7.06 1.04 -15.77
N PHE A 6 5.82 0.79 -15.37
CA PHE A 6 5.00 1.74 -14.63
C PHE A 6 4.69 1.16 -13.25
N ILE A 7 4.93 1.93 -12.19
CA ILE A 7 4.68 1.50 -10.81
C ILE A 7 3.62 2.41 -10.19
N PHE A 8 2.55 1.82 -9.68
CA PHE A 8 1.45 2.52 -9.00
C PHE A 8 1.27 1.94 -7.60
N GLY A 9 0.99 2.79 -6.62
CA GLY A 9 0.88 2.30 -5.25
C GLY A 9 0.98 3.35 -4.16
N ASP A 10 1.33 2.86 -2.98
CA ASP A 10 1.46 3.63 -1.75
C ASP A 10 2.90 3.67 -1.23
N SER A 11 3.08 3.78 0.08
CA SER A 11 4.38 3.84 0.75
C SER A 11 5.26 2.61 0.52
N TYR A 12 4.75 1.47 0.06
CA TYR A 12 5.59 0.31 -0.28
C TYR A 12 6.42 0.47 -1.57
N ALA A 13 6.08 1.48 -2.39
CA ALA A 13 6.79 1.78 -3.62
C ALA A 13 7.15 3.26 -3.79
N ASP A 14 6.83 4.13 -2.84
CA ASP A 14 7.11 5.57 -2.91
C ASP A 14 8.61 5.85 -3.15
N PRO A 15 8.99 6.60 -4.22
CA PRO A 15 10.37 6.89 -4.58
C PRO A 15 11.04 8.03 -3.80
N ALA A 16 10.32 8.77 -2.96
CA ALA A 16 10.84 9.97 -2.31
C ALA A 16 11.89 9.66 -1.23
N GLY A 17 13.16 10.01 -1.44
CA GLY A 17 14.22 9.80 -0.45
C GLY A 17 14.61 8.32 -0.27
N THR A 18 14.45 7.51 -1.31
CA THR A 18 14.73 6.07 -1.25
C THR A 18 16.22 5.75 -1.41
N PRO A 19 16.81 4.94 -0.50
CA PRO A 19 18.13 4.37 -0.68
C PRO A 19 18.22 3.47 -1.92
N ASN A 20 19.46 3.22 -2.37
CA ASN A 20 19.71 2.39 -3.56
C ASN A 20 19.30 0.92 -3.42
N TYR A 21 19.13 0.41 -2.20
CA TYR A 21 18.76 -1.00 -1.99
C TYR A 21 17.28 -1.29 -2.28
N VAL A 22 16.43 -0.28 -2.35
CA VAL A 22 14.98 -0.44 -2.50
C VAL A 22 14.64 -1.05 -3.86
N TRP A 23 13.75 -2.05 -3.89
CA TRP A 23 13.48 -2.88 -5.07
C TRP A 23 13.12 -2.06 -6.33
N HIS A 24 12.28 -1.03 -6.19
CA HIS A 24 11.82 -0.24 -7.34
C HIS A 24 12.93 0.65 -7.90
N ARG A 25 13.91 1.04 -7.07
CA ARG A 25 15.07 1.82 -7.51
C ARG A 25 15.99 0.94 -8.35
N ARG A 26 16.29 -0.26 -7.85
CA ARG A 26 17.08 -1.27 -8.58
C ARG A 26 16.41 -1.68 -9.89
N LEU A 27 15.08 -1.77 -9.90
CA LEU A 27 14.32 -2.06 -11.12
C LEU A 27 14.49 -0.94 -12.16
N SER A 28 14.54 0.32 -11.71
CA SER A 28 14.78 1.48 -12.58
C SER A 28 16.20 1.49 -13.17
N ASP A 29 17.17 0.89 -12.49
CA ASP A 29 18.54 0.76 -13.00
C ASP A 29 18.62 -0.28 -14.14
N ILE A 30 17.72 -1.27 -14.18
CA ILE A 30 17.59 -2.26 -15.26
C ILE A 30 16.71 -1.73 -16.40
N PHE A 31 15.58 -1.14 -16.05
CA PHE A 31 14.59 -0.60 -17.00
C PHE A 31 14.66 0.92 -16.98
N SER A 32 15.50 1.48 -17.84
CA SER A 32 15.80 2.93 -17.87
C SER A 32 14.56 3.82 -18.02
N ASN A 33 13.49 3.28 -18.62
CA ASN A 33 12.20 3.95 -18.81
C ASN A 33 11.16 3.57 -17.73
N THR A 34 11.59 3.47 -16.48
CA THR A 34 10.70 3.22 -15.33
C THR A 34 10.06 4.52 -14.86
N ARG A 35 8.73 4.54 -14.75
CA ARG A 35 7.94 5.65 -14.19
C ARG A 35 7.24 5.19 -12.93
N ASN A 36 7.68 5.68 -11.78
CA ASN A 36 7.10 5.35 -10.48
C ASN A 36 6.17 6.48 -9.99
N PHE A 37 4.90 6.15 -9.84
CA PHE A 37 3.81 7.03 -9.44
C PHE A 37 3.32 6.77 -8.01
N ALA A 38 3.93 5.81 -7.31
CA ALA A 38 3.53 5.49 -5.94
C ALA A 38 3.81 6.66 -5.00
N LEU A 39 2.92 6.85 -4.02
CA LEU A 39 3.01 7.96 -3.07
C LEU A 39 2.49 7.53 -1.70
N SER A 40 3.28 7.80 -0.67
CA SER A 40 2.97 7.45 0.72
C SER A 40 1.66 8.08 1.20
N GLY A 41 0.95 7.34 2.03
CA GLY A 41 -0.35 7.74 2.59
C GLY A 41 -1.53 7.62 1.62
N THR A 42 -1.32 7.24 0.36
CA THR A 42 -2.42 7.11 -0.62
C THR A 42 -3.11 5.75 -0.58
N GLY A 43 -4.32 5.70 -1.15
CA GLY A 43 -5.10 4.49 -1.37
C GLY A 43 -5.29 4.13 -2.85
N PRO A 44 -6.03 3.06 -3.17
CA PRO A 44 -6.25 2.60 -4.53
C PRO A 44 -6.84 3.67 -5.46
N GLN A 45 -7.72 4.54 -4.96
CA GLN A 45 -8.33 5.62 -5.77
C GLN A 45 -7.28 6.54 -6.40
N TYR A 46 -6.24 6.92 -5.64
CA TYR A 46 -5.14 7.73 -6.16
C TYR A 46 -4.38 6.98 -7.26
N ALA A 47 -3.97 5.74 -6.98
CA ALA A 47 -3.22 4.90 -7.91
C ALA A 47 -3.98 4.70 -9.23
N PHE A 48 -5.28 4.42 -9.16
CA PHE A 48 -6.14 4.29 -10.34
C PHE A 48 -6.31 5.60 -11.11
N SER A 49 -6.42 6.74 -10.42
CA SER A 49 -6.49 8.05 -11.08
C SER A 49 -5.27 8.32 -11.97
N LEU A 50 -4.07 7.90 -11.53
CA LEU A 50 -2.84 8.01 -12.30
C LEU A 50 -2.75 6.92 -13.37
N PHE A 51 -3.18 5.71 -13.07
CA PHE A 51 -3.26 4.62 -14.04
C PHE A 51 -4.09 5.03 -15.27
N TYR A 52 -5.31 5.55 -15.06
CA TYR A 52 -6.19 6.00 -16.14
C TYR A 52 -5.57 7.14 -16.96
N LYS A 53 -4.92 8.11 -16.31
CA LYS A 53 -4.24 9.22 -16.98
C LYS A 53 -3.10 8.77 -17.89
N ASN A 54 -2.42 7.67 -17.54
CA ASN A 54 -1.28 7.15 -18.31
C ASN A 54 -1.67 6.01 -19.25
N MET A 55 -2.94 5.59 -19.28
CA MET A 55 -3.37 4.40 -20.02
C MET A 55 -3.16 4.50 -21.53
N THR A 56 -3.17 5.71 -22.09
CA THR A 56 -2.86 5.99 -23.50
C THR A 56 -1.37 5.83 -23.85
N ASP A 57 -0.48 5.93 -22.86
CA ASP A 57 0.96 5.78 -23.04
C ASP A 57 1.39 4.31 -23.13
N PHE A 58 0.57 3.40 -22.60
CA PHE A 58 0.87 1.98 -22.55
C PHE A 58 1.00 1.39 -23.96
N LYS A 59 1.95 0.47 -24.11
CA LYS A 59 2.19 -0.31 -25.32
C LYS A 59 2.23 -1.78 -24.97
N LYS A 60 1.99 -2.60 -25.99
CA LYS A 60 2.13 -4.05 -25.91
C LYS A 60 3.47 -4.41 -25.25
N ASP A 61 3.42 -5.36 -24.31
CA ASP A 61 4.56 -5.88 -23.56
C ASP A 61 5.20 -4.92 -22.54
N ASP A 62 4.61 -3.73 -22.31
CA ASP A 62 4.95 -2.89 -21.16
C ASP A 62 4.60 -3.62 -19.85
N ILE A 63 5.34 -3.31 -18.79
CA ILE A 63 5.21 -3.91 -17.47
C ILE A 63 4.53 -2.90 -16.54
N ILE A 64 3.46 -3.31 -15.88
CA ILE A 64 2.81 -2.52 -14.84
C ILE A 64 2.92 -3.26 -13.51
N ILE A 65 3.41 -2.58 -12.49
CA ILE A 65 3.44 -3.07 -11.11
C ILE A 65 2.44 -2.25 -10.32
N PHE A 66 1.47 -2.91 -9.69
CA PHE A 66 0.38 -2.26 -8.98
C PHE A 66 0.31 -2.74 -7.54
N LEU A 67 0.47 -1.82 -6.60
CA LEU A 67 0.37 -2.09 -5.16
C LEU A 67 -1.00 -1.59 -4.70
N LEU A 68 -1.91 -2.53 -4.44
CA LEU A 68 -3.26 -2.26 -3.97
C LEU A 68 -3.25 -2.09 -2.46
N SER A 69 -3.33 -0.84 -2.04
CA SER A 69 -3.44 -0.46 -0.62
C SER A 69 -4.86 -0.73 -0.07
N ASP A 70 -5.10 -0.26 1.15
CA ASP A 70 -6.38 -0.35 1.83
C ASP A 70 -7.46 0.44 1.05
N PRO A 71 -8.56 -0.20 0.61
CA PRO A 71 -9.63 0.48 -0.13
C PRO A 71 -10.36 1.55 0.70
N PHE A 72 -10.25 1.52 2.03
CA PHE A 72 -10.82 2.54 2.91
C PHE A 72 -10.02 3.84 2.93
N ARG A 73 -8.84 3.91 2.28
CA ARG A 73 -8.08 5.15 2.11
C ARG A 73 -8.64 5.98 0.96
N ILE A 74 -9.57 6.86 1.28
CA ILE A 74 -10.26 7.71 0.31
C ILE A 74 -9.45 8.96 0.00
N HIS A 75 -9.34 9.28 -1.28
CA HIS A 75 -8.73 10.51 -1.73
C HIS A 75 -9.77 11.63 -1.78
N TRP A 76 -9.89 12.39 -0.68
CA TRP A 76 -10.80 13.53 -0.62
C TRP A 76 -10.36 14.68 -1.55
N PRO A 77 -11.29 15.39 -2.21
CA PRO A 77 -11.03 16.27 -3.36
C PRO A 77 -10.14 17.51 -3.15
N GLU A 78 -9.43 17.66 -2.04
CA GLU A 78 -8.41 18.69 -1.84
C GLU A 78 -6.99 18.11 -1.85
N HIS A 79 -6.61 17.51 -2.98
CA HIS A 79 -5.31 16.88 -3.23
C HIS A 79 -4.10 17.67 -2.69
N ALA A 80 -4.10 19.00 -2.78
CA ALA A 80 -3.01 19.84 -2.29
C ALA A 80 -2.89 19.85 -0.75
N LEU A 81 -4.01 19.73 -0.03
CA LEU A 81 -3.99 19.61 1.44
C LEU A 81 -3.44 18.27 1.87
N PHE A 82 -3.84 17.21 1.18
CA PHE A 82 -3.62 15.84 1.61
C PHE A 82 -2.37 15.19 1.02
N SER A 83 -1.72 15.75 -0.01
CA SER A 83 -0.56 15.13 -0.66
C SER A 83 0.49 14.62 0.35
N GLY A 84 0.69 13.31 0.43
CA GLY A 84 1.61 12.64 1.39
C GLY A 84 1.05 12.36 2.79
N GLU A 85 -0.19 12.76 3.07
CA GLU A 85 -0.93 12.57 4.35
C GLU A 85 -2.37 12.09 4.08
N LEU A 86 -2.56 11.36 2.98
CA LEU A 86 -3.89 10.94 2.51
C LEU A 86 -4.56 9.91 3.42
N SER A 87 -3.80 9.32 4.34
CA SER A 87 -4.29 8.45 5.41
C SER A 87 -4.65 9.22 6.68
N ALA A 88 -4.71 10.56 6.64
CA ALA A 88 -4.98 11.37 7.82
C ALA A 88 -6.43 11.28 8.31
N ILE A 89 -7.37 10.96 7.42
CA ILE A 89 -8.79 10.78 7.76
C ILE A 89 -9.11 9.30 7.55
N GLN A 90 -9.60 8.66 8.60
CA GLN A 90 -9.80 7.21 8.63
C GLN A 90 -11.19 6.89 9.17
N TRP A 91 -11.74 5.75 8.75
CA TRP A 91 -12.98 5.23 9.31
C TRP A 91 -12.68 4.41 10.58
N ASN A 92 -13.31 4.76 11.70
CA ASN A 92 -13.29 3.97 12.91
C ASN A 92 -14.47 2.99 12.91
N GLY A 93 -14.16 1.70 12.82
CA GLY A 93 -15.17 0.62 12.78
C GLY A 93 -15.98 0.46 14.07
N GLU A 94 -15.44 0.87 15.22
CA GLU A 94 -16.11 0.77 16.52
C GLU A 94 -17.12 1.91 16.71
N THR A 95 -16.66 3.15 16.58
CA THR A 95 -17.49 4.34 16.75
C THR A 95 -18.43 4.53 15.55
N LYS A 96 -18.11 3.91 14.41
CA LYS A 96 -18.81 4.08 13.12
C LYS A 96 -18.81 5.54 12.69
N GLU A 97 -17.67 6.18 12.87
CA GLU A 97 -17.41 7.55 12.48
C GLU A 97 -16.01 7.68 11.91
N THR A 98 -15.82 8.68 11.05
CA THR A 98 -14.50 9.08 10.60
C THR A 98 -13.78 9.87 11.68
N GLU A 99 -12.46 9.77 11.71
CA GLU A 99 -11.56 10.44 12.63
C GLU A 99 -10.39 11.06 11.85
N CYS A 100 -9.86 12.18 12.35
CA CYS A 100 -8.65 12.80 11.82
C CYS A 100 -7.48 12.56 12.77
N VAL A 101 -6.44 11.86 12.31
CA VAL A 101 -5.27 11.47 13.12
C VAL A 101 -4.53 12.66 13.71
N PHE A 102 -4.66 13.84 13.10
CA PHE A 102 -4.01 15.06 13.57
C PHE A 102 -4.78 15.79 14.67
N ASN A 103 -6.04 15.44 14.95
CA ASN A 103 -6.79 16.06 16.05
C ASN A 103 -6.05 15.88 17.38
N ASP A 104 -5.47 14.70 17.59
CA ASP A 104 -4.75 14.33 18.80
C ASP A 104 -3.26 14.70 18.79
N TYR A 105 -2.76 15.34 17.73
CA TYR A 105 -1.37 15.80 17.71
C TYR A 105 -1.15 16.91 18.76
N PRO A 106 -0.02 16.90 19.49
CA PRO A 106 0.37 18.02 20.32
C PRO A 106 0.42 19.33 19.52
N GLU A 107 -0.13 20.42 20.06
CA GLU A 107 -0.22 21.72 19.37
C GLU A 107 1.13 22.23 18.86
N ASN A 108 2.20 22.01 19.63
CA ASN A 108 3.56 22.40 19.26
C ASN A 108 4.15 21.61 18.07
N LEU A 109 3.47 20.55 17.60
CA LEU A 109 3.87 19.72 16.46
C LEU A 109 2.92 19.88 15.27
N LYS A 110 1.80 20.59 15.45
CA LYS A 110 0.89 20.93 14.35
C LYS A 110 1.56 21.99 13.48
N ASN A 111 1.79 21.66 12.21
CA ASN A 111 2.20 22.63 11.21
C ASN A 111 0.96 23.16 10.45
N SER A 112 1.17 24.13 9.56
CA SER A 112 0.08 24.72 8.77
C SER A 112 -0.69 23.71 7.93
N LYS A 113 -0.07 22.60 7.51
CA LYS A 113 -0.73 21.55 6.74
C LYS A 113 -1.65 20.71 7.63
N HIS A 114 -1.20 20.31 8.82
CA HIS A 114 -2.02 19.62 9.81
C HIS A 114 -3.27 20.44 10.16
N ILE A 115 -3.10 21.74 10.42
CA ILE A 115 -4.20 22.65 10.75
C ILE A 115 -5.23 22.71 9.60
N LYS A 116 -4.78 22.80 8.35
CA LYS A 116 -5.69 22.79 7.19
C LYS A 116 -6.46 21.48 7.07
N ILE A 117 -5.81 20.34 7.28
CA ILE A 117 -6.45 19.02 7.24
C ILE A 117 -7.50 18.89 8.36
N ILE A 118 -7.17 19.31 9.58
CA ILE A 118 -8.10 19.33 10.72
C ILE A 118 -9.33 20.18 10.40
N ASN A 119 -9.12 21.40 9.88
CA ASN A 119 -10.22 22.30 9.53
C ASN A 119 -11.13 21.70 8.45
N TYR A 120 -10.55 21.17 7.37
CA TYR A 120 -11.30 20.48 6.32
C TYR A 120 -12.09 19.29 6.86
N TYR A 121 -11.48 18.46 7.69
CA TYR A 121 -12.17 17.34 8.34
C TYR A 121 -13.34 17.82 9.20
N ASN A 122 -13.14 18.84 10.04
CA ASN A 122 -14.20 19.37 10.90
C ASN A 122 -15.36 19.97 10.09
N GLU A 123 -15.06 20.60 8.95
CA GLU A 123 -16.06 21.15 8.04
C GLU A 123 -16.88 20.05 7.34
N HIS A 124 -16.25 18.94 6.97
CA HIS A 124 -16.85 17.89 6.12
C HIS A 124 -17.10 16.54 6.80
N LYS A 125 -16.93 16.45 8.13
CA LYS A 125 -17.03 15.18 8.88
C LYS A 125 -18.33 14.44 8.59
N LYS A 126 -19.46 15.15 8.54
CA LYS A 126 -20.78 14.54 8.36
C LYS A 126 -20.92 13.89 6.98
N GLU A 127 -20.40 14.54 5.95
CA GLU A 127 -20.37 14.07 4.57
C GLU A 127 -19.45 12.85 4.43
N MET A 128 -18.29 12.88 5.09
CA MET A 128 -17.36 11.75 5.12
C MET A 128 -17.96 10.54 5.86
N ASP A 129 -18.57 10.76 7.04
CA ASP A 129 -19.28 9.73 7.79
C ASP A 129 -20.41 9.12 6.94
N PHE A 130 -21.18 9.97 6.26
CA PHE A 130 -22.23 9.53 5.35
C PHE A 130 -21.66 8.68 4.21
N PHE A 131 -20.58 9.13 3.56
CA PHE A 131 -19.91 8.38 2.49
C PHE A 131 -19.53 6.97 2.95
N TYR A 132 -18.79 6.83 4.05
CA TYR A 132 -18.37 5.50 4.52
C TYR A 132 -19.57 4.64 4.91
N LYS A 133 -20.59 5.21 5.59
CA LYS A 133 -21.82 4.46 5.93
C LYS A 133 -22.56 3.97 4.68
N THR A 134 -22.58 4.76 3.62
CA THR A 134 -23.24 4.40 2.35
C THR A 134 -22.41 3.42 1.52
N TYR A 135 -21.09 3.60 1.43
CA TYR A 135 -20.21 2.83 0.55
C TYR A 135 -19.45 1.70 1.25
N MET A 136 -19.65 1.45 2.55
CA MET A 136 -18.94 0.43 3.34
C MET A 136 -18.80 -0.90 2.58
N LYS A 137 -19.94 -1.45 2.13
CA LYS A 137 -19.96 -2.72 1.40
C LYS A 137 -19.29 -2.68 0.04
N GLU A 138 -19.30 -1.53 -0.63
CA GLU A 138 -18.58 -1.34 -1.89
C GLU A 138 -17.08 -1.26 -1.68
N LEU A 139 -16.61 -0.65 -0.58
CA LEU A 139 -15.20 -0.58 -0.22
C LEU A 139 -14.64 -1.94 0.19
N GLU A 140 -15.40 -2.73 0.98
CA GLU A 140 -15.01 -4.08 1.42
C GLU A 140 -14.62 -5.01 0.25
N VAL A 141 -15.25 -4.86 -0.91
CA VAL A 141 -15.00 -5.69 -2.11
C VAL A 141 -14.21 -4.97 -3.20
N SER A 142 -13.76 -3.74 -2.95
CA SER A 142 -13.17 -2.87 -3.98
C SER A 142 -11.88 -3.48 -4.55
N ASN A 143 -11.00 -4.03 -3.72
CA ASN A 143 -9.76 -4.62 -4.21
C ASN A 143 -10.00 -5.87 -5.08
N GLU A 144 -11.01 -6.69 -4.80
CA GLU A 144 -11.39 -7.83 -5.66
C GLU A 144 -11.86 -7.36 -7.05
N LYS A 145 -12.65 -6.29 -7.09
CA LYS A 145 -13.08 -5.63 -8.34
C LYS A 145 -11.88 -5.04 -9.08
N ASN A 146 -10.97 -4.37 -8.37
CA ASN A 146 -9.76 -3.76 -8.92
C ASN A 146 -8.83 -4.83 -9.53
N ILE A 147 -8.62 -5.95 -8.86
CA ILE A 147 -7.82 -7.08 -9.37
C ILE A 147 -8.44 -7.65 -10.64
N SER A 148 -9.76 -7.89 -10.61
CA SER A 148 -10.50 -8.41 -11.77
C SER A 148 -10.38 -7.45 -12.97
N PHE A 149 -10.51 -6.14 -12.72
CA PHE A 149 -10.31 -5.11 -13.74
C PHE A 149 -8.87 -5.12 -14.29
N LEU A 150 -7.86 -5.12 -13.44
CA LEU A 150 -6.44 -5.17 -13.84
C LEU A 150 -6.13 -6.44 -14.64
N TYR A 151 -6.71 -7.59 -14.26
CA TYR A 151 -6.62 -8.82 -15.02
C TYR A 151 -7.19 -8.63 -16.43
N THR A 152 -8.43 -8.12 -16.57
CA THR A 152 -9.03 -7.85 -17.89
C THR A 152 -8.21 -6.88 -18.73
N ILE A 153 -7.64 -5.83 -18.13
CA ILE A 153 -6.78 -4.88 -18.84
C ILE A 153 -5.49 -5.55 -19.32
N SER A 154 -4.86 -6.42 -18.52
CA SER A 154 -3.65 -7.14 -18.91
C SER A 154 -3.85 -7.93 -20.21
N GLN A 155 -5.01 -8.57 -20.33
CA GLN A 155 -5.37 -9.37 -21.49
C GLN A 155 -5.73 -8.49 -22.69
N THR A 156 -6.55 -7.48 -22.47
CA THR A 156 -7.07 -6.62 -23.55
C THR A 156 -5.97 -5.81 -24.22
N LEU A 157 -5.01 -5.33 -23.44
CA LEU A 157 -3.91 -4.49 -23.94
C LEU A 157 -2.60 -5.27 -24.13
N ASN A 158 -2.58 -6.57 -23.82
CA ASN A 158 -1.39 -7.42 -23.81
C ASN A 158 -0.22 -6.75 -23.05
N LEU A 159 -0.52 -6.38 -21.80
CA LEU A 159 0.41 -5.79 -20.84
C LEU A 159 0.81 -6.84 -19.81
N LYS A 160 2.05 -6.82 -19.34
CA LYS A 160 2.48 -7.63 -18.20
C LYS A 160 2.10 -6.91 -16.91
N LEU A 161 1.09 -7.38 -16.18
CA LEU A 161 0.66 -6.83 -14.90
C LEU A 161 1.12 -7.69 -13.72
N ILE A 162 1.76 -7.06 -12.74
CA ILE A 162 2.16 -7.66 -11.47
C ILE A 162 1.45 -6.90 -10.35
N VAL A 163 0.57 -7.59 -9.63
CA VAL A 163 -0.31 -6.99 -8.64
C VAL A 163 0.06 -7.51 -7.24
N PHE A 164 0.39 -6.59 -6.35
CA PHE A 164 0.56 -6.85 -4.92
C PHE A 164 -0.65 -6.31 -4.19
N ASP A 165 -1.17 -7.09 -3.25
CA ASP A 165 -2.12 -6.59 -2.26
C ASP A 165 -1.35 -6.31 -0.98
N ILE A 166 -1.58 -5.15 -0.40
CA ILE A 166 -0.77 -4.69 0.71
C ILE A 166 -1.30 -5.26 2.01
N PHE A 167 -2.61 -5.23 2.21
CA PHE A 167 -3.23 -5.50 3.50
C PHE A 167 -4.11 -6.73 3.47
N GLU A 168 -3.98 -7.55 4.49
CA GLU A 168 -4.86 -8.69 4.69
C GLU A 168 -6.27 -8.20 5.06
N MET A 169 -7.26 -8.55 4.24
CA MET A 169 -8.67 -8.37 4.59
C MET A 169 -9.14 -9.58 5.41
N ARG A 170 -9.69 -9.35 6.60
CA ARG A 170 -10.04 -10.36 7.64
C ARG A 170 -10.86 -11.57 7.16
N TYR A 171 -11.54 -11.47 6.01
CA TYR A 171 -12.38 -12.53 5.45
C TYR A 171 -11.76 -13.25 4.23
N ALA A 172 -10.52 -12.91 3.84
CA ALA A 172 -10.05 -13.16 2.48
C ALA A 172 -8.84 -14.10 2.32
N GLN A 173 -8.15 -14.57 3.37
CA GLN A 173 -6.87 -15.28 3.17
C GLN A 173 -7.00 -16.56 2.30
N ILE A 174 -7.94 -17.45 2.63
CA ILE A 174 -8.20 -18.66 1.83
C ILE A 174 -8.76 -18.31 0.44
N ALA A 175 -9.59 -17.27 0.36
CA ALA A 175 -10.13 -16.80 -0.91
C ALA A 175 -9.03 -16.22 -1.81
N ARG A 176 -8.02 -15.58 -1.22
CA ARG A 176 -6.91 -14.94 -1.90
C ARG A 176 -5.97 -15.93 -2.56
N THR A 177 -5.55 -16.97 -1.83
CA THR A 177 -4.72 -18.04 -2.41
C THR A 177 -5.44 -18.75 -3.55
N LYS A 178 -6.76 -18.97 -3.43
CA LYS A 178 -7.56 -19.52 -4.53
C LYS A 178 -7.66 -18.56 -5.71
N LEU A 179 -7.87 -17.27 -5.46
CA LEU A 179 -7.95 -16.25 -6.49
C LEU A 179 -6.62 -16.10 -7.24
N SER A 180 -5.49 -16.05 -6.54
CA SER A 180 -4.17 -15.99 -7.18
C SER A 180 -3.90 -17.24 -8.01
N GLN A 181 -4.22 -18.44 -7.51
CA GLN A 181 -4.12 -19.68 -8.29
C GLN A 181 -4.98 -19.63 -9.57
N GLN A 182 -6.18 -19.03 -9.50
CA GLN A 182 -7.07 -18.91 -10.65
C GLN A 182 -6.59 -17.87 -11.68
N LEU A 183 -6.07 -16.73 -11.23
CA LEU A 183 -5.69 -15.62 -12.10
C LEU A 183 -4.24 -15.69 -12.61
N ASN A 184 -3.36 -16.40 -11.92
CA ASN A 184 -1.96 -16.62 -12.34
C ASN A 184 -1.83 -17.71 -13.41
N ASN A 185 -2.94 -18.09 -14.06
CA ASN A 185 -2.97 -19.00 -15.19
C ASN A 185 -2.48 -18.35 -16.50
N ASN A 186 -2.14 -17.06 -16.48
CA ASN A 186 -1.80 -16.29 -17.65
C ASN A 186 -0.42 -15.63 -17.52
N ILE A 187 0.40 -15.72 -18.58
CA ILE A 187 1.75 -15.17 -18.57
C ILE A 187 1.80 -13.64 -18.42
N ASN A 188 0.74 -12.94 -18.82
CA ASN A 188 0.65 -11.48 -18.75
C ASN A 188 0.08 -10.96 -17.43
N PHE A 189 -0.35 -11.82 -16.51
CA PHE A 189 -0.89 -11.39 -15.22
C PHE A 189 -0.33 -12.20 -14.07
N HIS A 190 0.05 -11.51 -13.00
CA HIS A 190 0.54 -12.14 -11.79
C HIS A 190 0.00 -11.41 -10.57
N LEU A 191 -0.73 -12.14 -9.74
CA LEU A 191 -1.21 -11.74 -8.43
C LEU A 191 -0.32 -12.36 -7.36
N CYS A 192 0.35 -11.52 -6.57
CA CYS A 192 1.05 -12.00 -5.39
C CYS A 192 0.03 -12.55 -4.37
N ASP A 193 0.34 -13.73 -3.83
CA ASP A 193 -0.50 -14.48 -2.90
C ASP A 193 -0.20 -14.15 -1.42
N GLN A 194 0.85 -13.36 -1.17
CA GLN A 194 1.22 -12.85 0.15
C GLN A 194 0.93 -11.36 0.25
N TYR A 195 0.45 -10.92 1.42
CA TYR A 195 0.24 -9.51 1.72
C TYR A 195 1.56 -8.85 2.15
N LEU A 196 1.88 -7.68 1.59
CA LEU A 196 3.13 -6.99 1.93
C LEU A 196 3.16 -6.56 3.41
N SER A 197 2.03 -6.20 4.01
CA SER A 197 1.94 -5.87 5.45
C SER A 197 2.30 -7.05 6.33
N THR A 198 1.88 -8.26 5.94
CA THR A 198 2.19 -9.50 6.66
C THR A 198 3.67 -9.84 6.53
N ILE A 199 4.25 -9.73 5.32
CA ILE A 199 5.70 -9.90 5.10
C ILE A 199 6.48 -8.93 5.99
N SER A 200 6.11 -7.66 5.97
CA SER A 200 6.78 -6.58 6.73
C SER A 200 6.71 -6.83 8.24
N THR A 201 5.57 -7.30 8.73
CA THR A 201 5.34 -7.57 10.16
C THR A 201 6.11 -8.82 10.60
N ASN A 202 6.14 -9.85 9.75
CA ASN A 202 6.79 -11.12 10.06
C ASN A 202 8.32 -11.04 10.07
N GLU A 203 8.94 -9.93 9.64
CA GLU A 203 10.39 -9.72 9.85
C GLU A 203 10.76 -9.70 11.34
N ILE A 204 9.81 -9.35 12.22
CA ILE A 204 10.02 -9.24 13.65
C ILE A 204 10.00 -10.61 14.31
N TYR A 205 10.87 -10.80 15.31
CA TYR A 205 10.88 -12.01 16.14
C TYR A 205 9.47 -12.37 16.64
N LYS A 206 9.14 -13.66 16.56
CA LYS A 206 7.81 -14.19 16.85
C LYS A 206 7.34 -13.82 18.26
N GLU A 207 8.26 -13.83 19.21
CA GLU A 207 8.03 -13.50 20.62
C GLU A 207 7.66 -12.02 20.80
N GLU A 208 8.03 -11.14 19.87
CA GLU A 208 7.79 -9.69 19.93
C GLU A 208 6.62 -9.23 19.06
N LEU A 209 6.01 -10.11 18.25
CA LEU A 209 4.87 -9.77 17.40
C LEU A 209 3.67 -9.19 18.19
N HIS A 210 3.50 -9.57 19.46
CA HIS A 210 2.46 -8.99 20.30
C HIS A 210 2.61 -7.46 20.47
N LYS A 211 3.84 -6.94 20.36
CA LYS A 211 4.13 -5.50 20.44
C LYS A 211 3.58 -4.72 19.25
N THR A 212 3.43 -5.34 18.08
CA THR A 212 2.85 -4.66 16.90
C THR A 212 1.36 -4.39 17.07
N LYS A 213 0.66 -5.26 17.81
CA LYS A 213 -0.77 -5.10 18.15
C LYS A 213 -1.02 -4.06 19.24
N THR A 214 -0.10 -3.95 20.20
CA THR A 214 -0.26 -3.07 21.37
C THR A 214 0.34 -1.67 21.16
N ASN A 215 1.29 -1.51 20.24
CA ASN A 215 2.03 -0.26 20.04
C ASN A 215 1.70 0.41 18.69
N LEU A 216 0.42 0.67 18.43
CA LEU A 216 -0.10 1.35 17.24
C LEU A 216 0.37 2.81 17.07
N ARG A 217 1.25 3.27 17.96
CA ARG A 217 1.78 4.64 18.04
C ARG A 217 3.21 4.74 17.53
N GLN A 218 3.66 3.84 16.68
CA GLN A 218 5.05 3.77 16.26
C GLN A 218 5.20 3.91 14.75
N GLY A 219 6.11 4.79 14.32
CA GLY A 219 6.51 4.90 12.93
C GLY A 219 7.43 3.74 12.55
N ASP A 220 7.16 3.10 11.43
CA ASP A 220 8.11 2.17 10.81
C ASP A 220 9.36 2.96 10.38
N LYS A 221 10.52 2.59 10.90
CA LYS A 221 11.82 3.20 10.58
C LYS A 221 12.29 2.80 9.19
N ARG A 222 11.84 1.65 8.70
CA ARG A 222 12.33 1.08 7.45
C ARG A 222 11.74 1.83 6.28
N ARG A 223 12.56 1.99 5.26
CA ARG A 223 12.11 2.60 4.01
C ARG A 223 11.22 1.62 3.24
N ASN A 224 10.03 2.08 2.86
CA ASN A 224 9.01 1.29 2.17
C ASN A 224 8.60 0.00 2.95
N HIS A 225 8.70 0.04 4.28
CA HIS A 225 8.22 -1.00 5.21
C HIS A 225 8.91 -2.37 5.14
N LEU A 226 10.03 -2.51 4.45
CA LEU A 226 10.77 -3.77 4.35
C LEU A 226 12.24 -3.57 4.73
N SER A 227 12.86 -4.61 5.29
CA SER A 227 14.31 -4.63 5.48
C SER A 227 15.04 -4.67 4.14
N PRO A 228 16.34 -4.30 4.09
CA PRO A 228 17.16 -4.48 2.89
C PRO A 228 17.12 -5.91 2.33
N GLU A 229 17.14 -6.94 3.19
CA GLU A 229 17.11 -8.34 2.78
C GLU A 229 15.78 -8.72 2.12
N ASN A 230 14.65 -8.21 2.60
CA ASN A 230 13.36 -8.47 1.96
C ASN A 230 13.13 -7.60 0.73
N HIS A 231 13.78 -6.43 0.62
CA HIS A 231 13.90 -5.71 -0.66
C HIS A 231 14.67 -6.52 -1.70
N ASP A 232 15.73 -7.24 -1.33
CA ASP A 232 16.45 -8.15 -2.23
C ASP A 232 15.53 -9.24 -2.76
N ILE A 233 14.80 -9.90 -1.87
CA ILE A 233 13.88 -10.99 -2.23
C ILE A 233 12.74 -10.46 -3.12
N MET A 234 12.16 -9.30 -2.78
CA MET A 234 11.09 -8.68 -3.58
C MET A 234 11.58 -8.32 -4.99
N PHE A 235 12.80 -7.80 -5.11
CA PHE A 235 13.39 -7.46 -6.40
C PHE A 235 13.61 -8.69 -7.29
N GLU A 236 14.26 -9.73 -6.76
CA GLU A 236 14.51 -10.98 -7.50
C GLU A 236 13.19 -11.67 -7.88
N TYR A 237 12.21 -11.63 -6.98
CA TYR A 237 10.88 -12.13 -7.26
C TYR A 237 10.22 -11.40 -8.43
N ILE A 238 10.20 -10.07 -8.43
CA ILE A 238 9.63 -9.27 -9.53
C ILE A 238 10.33 -9.59 -10.86
N LEU A 239 11.66 -9.67 -10.88
CA LEU A 239 12.40 -10.06 -12.08
C LEU A 239 12.02 -11.46 -12.57
N SER A 240 11.89 -12.42 -11.66
CA SER A 240 11.48 -13.78 -12.02
C SER A 240 10.06 -13.82 -12.63
N VAL A 241 9.15 -12.98 -12.13
CA VAL A 241 7.80 -12.84 -12.69
C VAL A 241 7.86 -12.19 -14.07
N ILE A 242 8.64 -11.12 -14.25
CA ILE A 242 8.85 -10.46 -15.56
C ILE A 242 9.38 -11.45 -16.60
N ASP A 243 10.33 -12.30 -16.21
CA ASP A 243 10.96 -13.33 -17.05
C ASP A 243 10.12 -14.59 -17.25
N ASN A 244 8.96 -14.69 -16.60
CA ASN A 244 8.09 -15.88 -16.61
C ASN A 244 8.76 -17.14 -16.06
N LYS A 245 9.67 -16.95 -15.09
CA LYS A 245 10.39 -18.02 -14.37
C LYS A 245 9.81 -18.29 -12.98
N CYS A 246 8.81 -17.50 -12.57
CA CYS A 246 8.18 -17.64 -11.27
C CYS A 246 7.18 -18.80 -11.26
N TYR A 247 7.57 -19.91 -10.64
CA TYR A 247 6.69 -21.07 -10.42
C TYR A 247 6.15 -21.16 -8.99
N PHE A 248 6.73 -20.41 -8.05
CA PHE A 248 6.42 -20.46 -6.62
C PHE A 248 6.50 -19.08 -5.96
N SER A 249 5.81 -18.94 -4.84
CA SER A 249 5.84 -17.74 -3.99
C SER A 249 7.22 -17.62 -3.33
N PRO A 250 7.79 -16.41 -3.23
CA PRO A 250 9.12 -16.21 -2.68
C PRO A 250 9.07 -16.45 -1.16
N GLU A 251 10.15 -17.03 -0.64
CA GLU A 251 10.34 -17.18 0.80
C GLU A 251 11.00 -15.92 1.35
N PHE A 252 10.18 -14.97 1.82
CA PHE A 252 10.67 -13.79 2.51
C PHE A 252 11.30 -14.17 3.85
N LYS A 253 12.34 -13.44 4.27
CA LYS A 253 12.92 -13.62 5.60
C LYS A 253 11.91 -13.20 6.66
N GLN A 254 11.84 -13.99 7.72
CA GLN A 254 10.94 -13.80 8.85
C GLN A 254 11.71 -13.98 10.16
N HIS A 255 11.22 -13.35 11.22
CA HIS A 255 11.67 -13.51 12.60
C HIS A 255 13.17 -13.30 12.80
N PHE A 256 13.70 -12.19 12.28
CA PHE A 256 15.14 -11.89 12.30
C PHE A 256 15.48 -10.47 12.75
N LEU A 257 14.49 -9.60 12.96
CA LEU A 257 14.67 -8.26 13.51
C LEU A 257 14.00 -8.15 14.88
N TYR A 258 14.60 -7.36 15.77
CA TYR A 258 13.93 -6.90 16.97
C TYR A 258 12.92 -5.81 16.63
N PHE A 259 11.85 -5.74 17.42
CA PHE A 259 10.78 -4.75 17.27
C PHE A 259 11.33 -3.32 17.25
N ASP A 260 12.31 -3.02 18.11
CA ASP A 260 12.91 -1.67 18.20
C ASP A 260 13.86 -1.35 17.04
N GLU A 261 14.29 -2.33 16.24
CA GLU A 261 15.01 -2.09 14.98
C GLU A 261 14.06 -1.66 13.86
N VAL A 262 12.83 -2.19 13.90
CA VAL A 262 11.78 -1.90 12.91
C VAL A 262 11.02 -0.62 13.25
N TYR A 263 10.66 -0.44 14.51
CA TYR A 263 9.77 0.63 14.94
C TYR A 263 10.47 1.61 15.89
N GLN A 264 10.04 2.86 15.86
CA GLN A 264 10.35 3.86 16.89
C GLN A 264 9.08 4.24 17.62
N GLU A 265 9.17 4.36 18.93
CA GLU A 265 8.20 5.16 19.68
C GLU A 265 8.06 6.51 18.99
N ASN A 266 6.85 6.83 18.50
CA ASN A 266 6.58 8.21 18.17
C ASN A 266 6.64 8.97 19.49
N VAL A 267 7.76 9.66 19.72
CA VAL A 267 8.01 10.53 20.88
C VAL A 267 6.85 11.54 21.10
N HIS A 268 6.02 11.72 20.07
CA HIS A 268 4.91 12.64 19.95
C HIS A 268 3.56 12.17 20.54
N LEU A 269 3.39 10.90 20.93
CA LEU A 269 2.09 10.37 21.39
C LEU A 269 2.09 9.85 22.84
N LYS A 270 3.04 10.25 23.69
CA LYS A 270 3.18 9.72 25.08
C LYS A 270 1.96 9.90 26.00
N ASN A 271 0.93 10.68 25.62
CA ASN A 271 -0.10 11.13 26.56
C ASN A 271 -1.56 10.65 26.34
N ASN A 272 -1.91 9.72 25.43
CA ASN A 272 -3.32 9.24 25.39
C ASN A 272 -3.53 7.83 24.77
N PRO A 273 -4.22 6.89 25.44
CA PRO A 273 -4.55 5.55 24.94
C PRO A 273 -5.73 5.59 23.96
N ILE A 274 -5.42 5.71 22.68
CA ILE A 274 -6.37 5.38 21.61
C ILE A 274 -5.90 4.06 20.99
N GLN A 275 -6.72 3.03 21.17
CA GLN A 275 -6.60 1.74 20.48
C GLN A 275 -7.01 1.94 19.03
N TYR A 276 -6.05 1.93 18.11
CA TYR A 276 -6.35 1.72 16.69
C TYR A 276 -6.66 0.25 16.46
N ILE A 277 -7.93 -0.09 16.23
CA ILE A 277 -8.27 -1.45 15.79
C ILE A 277 -7.94 -1.59 14.31
N TYR A 278 -6.68 -1.95 14.04
CA TYR A 278 -6.36 -2.85 12.94
C TYR A 278 -6.32 -4.30 13.47
N GLU A 279 -7.49 -4.73 13.97
CA GLU A 279 -7.97 -6.12 14.16
C GLU A 279 -8.47 -6.85 12.94
#